data_AF-A0A1S3M4W5-F1
#
_entry.id   AF-A0A1S3M4W5-F1
#
_cell.length_a   1.000
_cell.length_b   1.000
_cell.length_c   1.000
_cell.angle_alpha   90.00
_cell.angle_beta   90.00
_cell.angle_gamma   90.00
#
_symmetry.space_group_name_H-M   'P 1'
#
loop_
_entity.id
_entity.type
_entity.pdbx_description
1 polymer ?
#
loop_
_entity_poly.entity_id
_entity_poly.type
_entity_poly.pdbx_seq_one_letter_code
_entity_poly.pdbx_strand_id
1 'polypeptide(L)'
;MDKLQGPREYVDEMLHSIFFLGWIHSPKYTPEMILGVHLSEMMKIFPQPFESYTSKLPKRTPFACVLDMVVSLFGPDKKLEIWQKLRDIANVMSGKHRFTSSTICISESGGRYYGASMSCTGKKEGQIMIAVSCLCTWHYGVSNAVMTYKPDKNKRKNFDGTMKLQEYVKCQASNVKSGEKMPPCRSCGNLFGLEKPSNQMWPYGNCAEAESLSKLLYGEEEIVKNVVPPVDCKMREQVVKEVKAHLEEKLQESEFQWDSSYYIPQ
;
A
#
# COMPACT_ATOMS: atom_id res chain seq x y z
N MET A 1 -10.33 13.28 4.06
CA MET A 1 -9.62 14.25 3.19
C MET A 1 -8.26 14.50 3.81
N ASP A 2 -7.23 13.81 3.33
CA ASP A 2 -5.86 14.24 3.60
C ASP A 2 -5.58 15.46 2.72
N LYS A 3 -4.98 16.51 3.28
CA LYS A 3 -4.48 17.65 2.50
C LYS A 3 -3.61 17.12 1.36
N LEU A 4 -3.65 17.74 0.19
CA LEU A 4 -2.69 17.45 -0.89
C LEU A 4 -1.28 17.55 -0.28
N GLN A 5 -0.62 16.40 -0.14
CA GLN A 5 0.77 16.32 0.27
C GLN A 5 1.62 16.91 -0.86
N GLY A 6 2.50 17.84 -0.54
CA GLY A 6 3.53 18.28 -1.46
C GLY A 6 4.65 17.24 -1.59
N PRO A 7 5.60 17.47 -2.52
CA PRO A 7 6.76 16.58 -2.70
C PRO A 7 7.57 16.36 -1.42
N ARG A 8 7.58 17.35 -0.51
CA ARG A 8 8.30 17.26 0.76
C ARG A 8 7.65 16.24 1.70
N GLU A 9 6.34 16.32 1.89
CA GLU A 9 5.59 15.38 2.75
C GLU A 9 5.70 13.94 2.24
N TYR A 10 5.75 13.72 0.92
CA TYR A 10 5.96 12.38 0.37
C TYR A 10 7.35 11.82 0.67
N VAL A 11 8.40 12.65 0.59
CA VAL A 11 9.76 12.23 0.94
C VAL A 11 9.88 11.95 2.44
N ASP A 12 9.24 12.78 3.27
CA ASP A 12 9.16 12.62 4.72
C ASP A 12 8.49 11.28 5.09
N GLU A 13 7.31 10.99 4.53
CA GLU A 13 6.62 9.69 4.72
C GLU A 13 7.45 8.52 4.20
N MET A 14 8.06 8.66 3.01
CA MET A 14 8.89 7.62 2.41
C MET A 14 10.07 7.25 3.32
N LEU A 15 10.77 8.24 3.88
CA LEU A 15 11.89 8.01 4.79
C LEU A 15 11.43 7.27 6.05
N HIS A 16 10.33 7.72 6.67
CA HIS A 16 9.77 7.05 7.85
C HIS A 16 9.40 5.60 7.53
N SER A 17 8.77 5.34 6.38
CA SER A 17 8.44 3.99 5.93
C SER A 17 9.68 3.12 5.68
N ILE A 18 10.75 3.66 5.10
CA ILE A 18 12.01 2.95 4.88
C ILE A 18 12.63 2.57 6.23
N PHE A 19 12.72 3.51 7.18
CA PHE A 19 13.32 3.27 8.48
C PHE A 19 12.51 2.30 9.32
N PHE A 20 11.18 2.43 9.32
CA PHE A 20 10.28 1.47 9.96
C PHE A 20 10.51 0.06 9.43
N LEU A 21 10.47 -0.12 8.09
CA LEU A 21 10.66 -1.43 7.48
C LEU A 21 12.07 -1.97 7.73
N GLY A 22 13.09 -1.12 7.75
CA GLY A 22 14.45 -1.49 8.13
C GLY A 22 14.56 -1.96 9.59
N TRP A 23 13.84 -1.31 10.50
CA TRP A 23 13.84 -1.64 11.93
C TRP A 23 13.16 -2.98 12.24
N ILE A 24 12.06 -3.30 11.57
CA ILE A 24 11.34 -4.57 11.78
C ILE A 24 11.92 -5.73 10.96
N HIS A 25 12.89 -5.46 10.09
CA HIS A 25 13.56 -6.48 9.28
C HIS A 25 14.51 -7.34 10.12
N SER A 26 14.80 -8.55 9.63
CA SER A 26 15.83 -9.43 10.21
C SER A 26 16.82 -9.87 9.12
N PRO A 27 18.09 -9.40 9.17
CA PRO A 27 18.68 -8.50 10.17
C PRO A 27 18.14 -7.06 10.10
N LYS A 28 18.22 -6.31 11.21
CA LYS A 28 17.76 -4.90 11.24
C LYS A 28 18.66 -4.01 10.37
N TYR A 29 18.07 -3.01 9.72
CA TYR A 29 18.76 -1.94 9.00
C TYR A 29 18.41 -0.59 9.63
N THR A 30 19.39 0.08 10.22
CA THR A 30 19.20 1.40 10.86
C THR A 30 19.29 2.54 9.82
N PRO A 31 18.78 3.74 10.12
CA PRO A 31 18.91 4.90 9.23
C PRO A 31 20.37 5.19 8.84
N GLU A 32 21.32 5.01 9.74
CA GLU A 32 22.77 5.16 9.50
C GLU A 32 23.26 4.19 8.42
N MET A 33 22.84 2.93 8.50
CA MET A 33 23.19 1.91 7.51
C MET A 33 22.58 2.17 6.13
N ILE A 34 21.38 2.77 6.11
CA ILE A 34 20.62 3.04 4.88
C ILE A 34 21.15 4.29 4.16
N LEU A 35 21.41 5.37 4.91
CA LEU A 35 21.77 6.67 4.34
C LEU A 35 23.29 6.91 4.26
N GLY A 36 24.09 6.25 5.09
CA GLY A 36 25.54 6.42 5.12
C GLY A 36 25.94 7.89 5.22
N VAL A 37 26.68 8.38 4.23
CA VAL A 37 27.21 9.76 4.18
C VAL A 37 26.12 10.83 4.11
N HIS A 38 24.90 10.49 3.69
CA HIS A 38 23.78 11.43 3.58
C HIS A 38 22.99 11.61 4.89
N LEU A 39 23.34 10.86 5.95
CA LEU A 39 22.59 10.86 7.21
C LEU A 39 22.42 12.27 7.79
N SER A 40 23.52 13.00 7.98
CA SER A 40 23.50 14.31 8.64
C SER A 40 22.73 15.37 7.86
N GLU A 41 22.71 15.27 6.53
CA GLU A 41 21.92 16.16 5.67
C GLU A 41 20.43 15.82 5.80
N MET A 42 20.07 14.55 5.67
CA MET A 42 18.68 14.10 5.75
C MET A 42 18.06 14.37 7.13
N MET A 43 18.82 14.19 8.22
CA MET A 43 18.34 14.53 9.58
C MET A 43 18.03 16.03 9.73
N LYS A 44 18.75 16.90 9.04
CA LYS A 44 18.48 18.36 9.07
C LYS A 44 17.22 18.72 8.30
N ILE A 45 16.96 18.05 7.17
CA ILE A 45 15.85 18.37 6.27
C ILE A 45 14.55 17.70 6.75
N PHE A 46 14.65 16.46 7.23
CA PHE A 46 13.56 15.58 7.65
C PHE A 46 13.89 14.97 9.02
N PRO A 47 13.82 15.72 10.12
CA PRO A 47 14.15 15.19 11.45
C PRO A 47 13.12 14.16 11.95
N GLN A 48 11.85 14.35 11.64
CA GLN A 48 10.74 13.57 12.21
C GLN A 48 10.77 12.07 11.90
N PRO A 49 11.15 11.61 10.68
CA PRO A 49 11.36 10.19 10.41
C PRO A 49 12.36 9.52 11.34
N PHE A 50 13.44 10.22 11.74
CA PHE A 50 14.46 9.66 12.63
C PHE A 50 14.00 9.56 14.08
N GLU A 51 13.09 10.43 14.49
CA GLU A 51 12.55 10.43 15.86
C GLU A 51 11.43 9.39 16.04
N SER A 52 10.68 9.10 14.98
CA SER A 52 9.41 8.34 15.10
C SER A 52 9.46 6.90 14.58
N TYR A 53 10.46 6.51 13.77
CA TYR A 53 10.44 5.23 13.05
C TYR A 53 10.44 3.97 13.93
N THR A 54 10.71 4.09 15.22
CA THR A 54 10.71 3.00 16.22
C THR A 54 9.42 2.91 17.03
N SER A 55 8.52 3.89 16.91
CA SER A 55 7.30 3.98 17.72
C SER A 55 6.01 4.22 16.92
N LYS A 56 6.08 4.85 15.74
CA LYS A 56 4.91 5.16 14.90
C LYS A 56 4.86 4.33 13.64
N LEU A 57 3.67 3.88 13.24
CA LEU A 57 3.51 3.11 12.00
C LEU A 57 3.40 4.02 10.77
N PRO A 58 4.10 3.72 9.66
CA PRO A 58 3.82 4.39 8.39
C PRO A 58 2.40 4.09 7.91
N LYS A 59 1.83 4.95 7.06
CA LYS A 59 0.54 4.67 6.40
C LYS A 59 0.71 4.01 5.04
N ARG A 60 1.86 4.21 4.38
CA ARG A 60 2.15 3.73 3.03
C ARG A 60 3.51 3.05 2.95
N THR A 61 3.70 2.20 1.94
CA THR A 61 5.01 1.64 1.63
C THR A 61 5.89 2.68 0.93
N PRO A 62 7.23 2.56 0.98
CA PRO A 62 8.13 3.56 0.38
C PRO A 62 7.82 3.85 -1.10
N PHE A 63 7.58 2.80 -1.89
CA PHE A 63 7.29 2.97 -3.32
C PHE A 63 5.91 3.59 -3.57
N ALA A 64 4.93 3.38 -2.70
CA ALA A 64 3.63 4.05 -2.80
C ALA A 64 3.77 5.56 -2.59
N CYS A 65 4.60 6.01 -1.63
CA CYS A 65 4.93 7.43 -1.45
C CYS A 65 5.60 8.01 -2.71
N VAL A 66 6.55 7.30 -3.31
CA VAL A 66 7.19 7.72 -4.57
C VAL A 66 6.18 7.81 -5.71
N LEU A 67 5.29 6.84 -5.84
CA LEU A 67 4.24 6.84 -6.86
C LEU A 67 3.35 8.07 -6.73
N ASP A 68 2.85 8.36 -5.53
CA ASP A 68 1.99 9.51 -5.29
C ASP A 68 2.71 10.85 -5.49
N MET A 69 3.99 10.93 -5.11
CA MET A 69 4.84 12.08 -5.43
C MET A 69 4.96 12.29 -6.94
N VAL A 70 5.25 11.24 -7.71
CA VAL A 70 5.39 11.36 -9.17
C VAL A 70 4.05 11.74 -9.82
N VAL A 71 2.95 11.13 -9.40
CA VAL A 71 1.61 11.43 -9.91
C VAL A 71 1.21 12.88 -9.59
N SER A 72 1.51 13.38 -8.38
CA SER A 72 1.21 14.77 -8.01
C SER A 72 2.04 15.80 -8.79
N LEU A 73 3.29 15.47 -9.14
CA LEU A 73 4.17 16.35 -9.93
C LEU A 73 3.73 16.48 -11.40
N PHE A 74 3.30 15.39 -12.03
CA PHE A 74 2.93 15.39 -13.45
C PHE A 74 1.43 15.53 -13.71
N GLY A 75 0.60 15.18 -12.73
CA GLY A 75 -0.84 15.01 -12.88
C GLY A 75 -1.21 13.62 -13.43
N PRO A 76 -2.38 13.08 -13.04
CA PRO A 76 -2.75 11.68 -13.30
C PRO A 76 -2.93 11.32 -14.77
N ASP A 77 -3.10 12.29 -15.67
CA ASP A 77 -3.28 12.07 -17.10
C ASP A 77 -1.97 11.90 -17.88
N LYS A 78 -0.85 12.27 -17.28
CA LYS A 78 0.49 12.21 -17.88
C LYS A 78 1.13 10.83 -17.72
N LYS A 79 0.41 9.80 -18.21
CA LYS A 79 0.77 8.39 -18.01
C LYS A 79 2.20 8.07 -18.48
N LEU A 80 2.61 8.60 -19.63
CA LEU A 80 3.94 8.32 -20.20
C LEU A 80 5.05 8.94 -19.35
N GLU A 81 4.86 10.19 -18.91
CA GLU A 81 5.81 10.92 -18.06
C GLU A 81 5.93 10.28 -16.68
N ILE A 82 4.79 9.93 -16.05
CA ILE A 82 4.75 9.18 -14.79
C ILE A 82 5.51 7.86 -14.95
N TRP A 83 5.21 7.11 -16.02
CA TRP A 83 5.82 5.81 -16.26
C TRP A 83 7.33 5.90 -16.45
N GLN A 84 7.79 6.84 -17.27
CA GLN A 84 9.22 7.05 -17.52
C GLN A 84 9.94 7.41 -16.22
N LYS A 85 9.38 8.32 -15.42
CA LYS A 85 9.98 8.72 -14.16
C LYS A 85 10.06 7.57 -13.15
N LEU A 86 9.00 6.76 -13.03
CA LEU A 86 8.99 5.59 -12.15
C LEU A 86 10.00 4.54 -12.60
N ARG A 87 10.13 4.31 -13.90
CA ARG A 87 11.14 3.41 -14.47
C ARG A 87 12.56 3.88 -14.13
N ASP A 88 12.84 5.17 -14.31
CA ASP A 88 14.15 5.75 -14.00
C ASP A 88 14.49 5.57 -12.51
N ILE A 89 13.53 5.87 -11.62
CA ILE A 89 13.68 5.68 -10.18
C ILE A 89 13.89 4.18 -9.85
N ALA A 90 13.08 3.28 -10.43
CA ALA A 90 13.18 1.85 -10.18
C ALA A 90 14.51 1.25 -10.69
N ASN A 91 15.10 1.82 -11.74
CA ASN A 91 16.41 1.42 -12.24
C ASN A 91 17.53 1.89 -11.30
N VAL A 92 17.46 3.11 -10.78
CA VAL A 92 18.41 3.61 -9.76
C VAL A 92 18.30 2.78 -8.47
N MET A 93 17.07 2.48 -8.04
CA MET A 93 16.83 1.72 -6.82
C MET A 93 17.04 0.20 -6.96
N SER A 94 17.42 -0.31 -8.14
CA SER A 94 17.56 -1.75 -8.42
C SER A 94 18.76 -2.45 -7.74
N GLY A 95 19.36 -1.83 -6.72
CA GLY A 95 20.41 -2.39 -5.89
C GLY A 95 19.92 -3.42 -4.86
N LYS A 96 20.79 -3.79 -3.91
CA LYS A 96 20.53 -4.84 -2.90
C LYS A 96 19.40 -4.52 -1.92
N HIS A 97 18.89 -3.29 -1.89
CA HIS A 97 17.88 -2.83 -0.93
C HIS A 97 16.47 -2.93 -1.54
N ARG A 98 15.65 -3.81 -0.95
CA ARG A 98 14.45 -4.40 -1.54
C ARG A 98 13.14 -3.65 -1.19
N PHE A 99 13.18 -2.32 -1.15
CA PHE A 99 12.00 -1.47 -0.87
C PHE A 99 11.29 -0.97 -2.13
N THR A 100 11.59 -1.56 -3.29
CA THR A 100 11.03 -1.17 -4.59
C THR A 100 9.88 -2.09 -5.00
N SER A 101 8.77 -1.52 -5.46
CA SER A 101 7.74 -2.30 -6.16
C SER A 101 8.20 -2.60 -7.58
N SER A 102 7.89 -3.80 -8.08
CA SER A 102 7.99 -4.10 -9.51
C SER A 102 6.72 -3.77 -10.28
N THR A 103 5.61 -3.48 -9.59
CA THR A 103 4.28 -3.46 -10.19
C THR A 103 3.48 -2.25 -9.72
N ILE A 104 2.83 -1.59 -10.67
CA ILE A 104 1.80 -0.58 -10.41
C ILE A 104 0.50 -0.98 -11.09
N CYS A 105 -0.61 -0.43 -10.62
CA CYS A 105 -1.93 -0.59 -11.21
C CYS A 105 -2.56 0.77 -11.44
N ILE A 106 -3.28 0.90 -12.55
CA ILE A 106 -4.11 2.06 -12.85
C ILE A 106 -5.56 1.59 -12.89
N SER A 107 -6.40 2.20 -12.04
CA SER A 107 -7.84 2.05 -12.08
C SER A 107 -8.46 3.28 -12.77
N GLU A 108 -9.36 3.05 -13.72
CA GLU A 108 -9.97 4.09 -14.55
C GLU A 108 -11.48 3.90 -14.69
N SER A 109 -12.25 4.98 -14.54
CA SER A 109 -13.69 5.05 -14.82
C SER A 109 -14.06 6.41 -15.40
N GLY A 110 -13.85 7.49 -14.63
CA GLY A 110 -13.85 8.88 -15.10
C GLY A 110 -12.51 9.57 -14.85
N GLY A 111 -11.85 9.26 -13.73
CA GLY A 111 -10.47 9.64 -13.43
C GLY A 111 -9.47 8.50 -13.59
N ARG A 112 -8.19 8.78 -13.29
CA ARG A 112 -7.11 7.78 -13.24
C ARG A 112 -6.51 7.73 -11.84
N TYR A 113 -6.49 6.53 -11.26
CA TYR A 113 -6.04 6.30 -9.89
C TYR A 113 -4.92 5.27 -9.88
N TYR A 114 -3.78 5.66 -9.30
CA TYR A 114 -2.54 4.88 -9.34
C TYR A 114 -2.30 4.17 -8.00
N GLY A 115 -1.98 2.89 -8.06
CA GLY A 115 -1.58 2.09 -6.89
C GLY A 115 -0.30 1.32 -7.14
N ALA A 116 0.41 1.00 -6.07
CA ALA A 116 1.63 0.20 -6.08
C ALA A 116 1.39 -1.10 -5.29
N SER A 117 2.04 -2.19 -5.72
CA SER A 117 2.06 -3.40 -4.89
C SER A 117 2.92 -3.18 -3.65
N MET A 118 2.61 -3.90 -2.57
CA MET A 118 3.36 -3.83 -1.32
C MET A 118 4.84 -4.10 -1.56
N SER A 119 5.67 -3.10 -1.31
CA SER A 119 7.12 -3.14 -1.54
C SER A 119 7.86 -3.63 -0.29
N CYS A 120 7.43 -4.78 0.22
CA CYS A 120 7.95 -5.37 1.45
C CYS A 120 8.70 -6.66 1.13
N THR A 121 9.86 -6.85 1.74
CA THR A 121 10.75 -7.98 1.45
C THR A 121 10.37 -9.27 2.16
N GLY A 122 9.63 -9.18 3.26
CA GLY A 122 9.29 -10.32 4.10
C GLY A 122 7.79 -10.47 4.31
N LYS A 123 7.40 -11.71 4.61
CA LYS A 123 6.00 -12.09 4.84
C LYS A 123 5.41 -11.30 6.02
N LYS A 124 6.19 -11.05 7.06
CA LYS A 124 5.75 -10.34 8.28
C LYS A 124 5.53 -8.86 7.99
N GLU A 125 6.49 -8.21 7.35
CA GLU A 125 6.44 -6.82 6.92
C GLU A 125 5.25 -6.58 5.98
N GLY A 126 5.03 -7.49 5.02
CA GLY A 126 3.87 -7.43 4.14
C GLY A 126 2.54 -7.55 4.90
N GLN A 127 2.43 -8.47 5.87
CA GLN A 127 1.23 -8.60 6.69
C GLN A 127 0.96 -7.36 7.54
N ILE A 128 2.01 -6.77 8.13
CA ILE A 128 1.91 -5.52 8.89
C ILE A 128 1.38 -4.40 7.98
N MET A 129 1.99 -4.20 6.81
CA MET A 129 1.58 -3.12 5.91
C MET A 129 0.17 -3.32 5.33
N ILE A 130 -0.25 -4.57 5.08
CA ILE A 130 -1.62 -4.88 4.68
C ILE A 130 -2.62 -4.55 5.81
N ALA A 131 -2.30 -4.93 7.06
CA ALA A 131 -3.15 -4.64 8.21
C ALA A 131 -3.27 -3.13 8.46
N VAL A 132 -2.15 -2.41 8.46
CA VAL A 132 -2.09 -0.94 8.51
C VAL A 132 -2.96 -0.34 7.41
N SER A 133 -2.83 -0.83 6.18
CA SER A 133 -3.60 -0.30 5.05
C SER A 133 -5.09 -0.51 5.25
N CYS A 134 -5.52 -1.70 5.71
CA CYS A 134 -6.93 -1.97 6.00
C CYS A 134 -7.50 -1.08 7.11
N LEU A 135 -6.71 -0.80 8.15
CA LEU A 135 -7.13 -0.09 9.35
C LEU A 135 -7.12 1.43 9.20
N CYS A 136 -6.21 1.99 8.40
CA CYS A 136 -5.98 3.44 8.37
C CYS A 136 -5.89 4.07 6.97
N THR A 137 -5.52 3.32 5.93
CA THR A 137 -5.15 3.94 4.64
C THR A 137 -6.18 3.70 3.54
N TRP A 138 -6.70 2.48 3.44
CA TRP A 138 -7.58 2.09 2.35
C TRP A 138 -9.03 2.45 2.62
N HIS A 139 -9.73 2.75 1.53
CA HIS A 139 -11.17 2.93 1.50
C HIS A 139 -11.85 1.69 2.10
N TYR A 140 -12.88 1.91 2.92
CA TYR A 140 -13.51 0.85 3.71
C TYR A 140 -13.98 -0.33 2.84
N GLY A 141 -14.42 -0.09 1.60
CA GLY A 141 -14.82 -1.14 0.67
C GLY A 141 -13.66 -2.09 0.31
N VAL A 142 -12.48 -1.54 0.01
CA VAL A 142 -11.27 -2.34 -0.28
C VAL A 142 -10.80 -3.04 0.99
N SER A 143 -10.77 -2.34 2.12
CA SER A 143 -10.43 -2.95 3.42
C SER A 143 -11.36 -4.11 3.74
N ASN A 144 -12.67 -3.96 3.56
CA ASN A 144 -13.64 -5.04 3.80
C ASN A 144 -13.41 -6.23 2.85
N ALA A 145 -13.13 -5.98 1.56
CA ALA A 145 -12.77 -7.04 0.63
C ALA A 145 -11.54 -7.81 1.12
N VAL A 146 -10.45 -7.11 1.43
CA VAL A 146 -9.20 -7.75 1.91
C VAL A 146 -9.43 -8.51 3.22
N MET A 147 -10.13 -7.90 4.19
CA MET A 147 -10.42 -8.49 5.50
C MET A 147 -11.41 -9.67 5.44
N THR A 148 -12.05 -9.94 4.30
CA THR A 148 -12.84 -11.17 4.05
C THR A 148 -11.99 -12.41 4.19
N TYR A 149 -10.70 -12.30 3.89
CA TYR A 149 -9.74 -13.39 4.02
C TYR A 149 -8.80 -13.14 5.18
N LYS A 150 -8.51 -14.19 5.93
CA LYS A 150 -7.49 -14.17 6.98
C LYS A 150 -6.08 -14.21 6.37
N PRO A 151 -5.03 -13.87 7.13
CA PRO A 151 -3.64 -13.91 6.64
C PRO A 151 -3.17 -15.30 6.16
N ASP A 152 -3.81 -16.37 6.63
CA ASP A 152 -3.62 -17.76 6.20
C ASP A 152 -4.36 -18.10 4.88
N LYS A 153 -5.00 -17.10 4.26
CA LYS A 153 -5.82 -17.17 3.03
C LYS A 153 -7.18 -17.84 3.19
N ASN A 154 -7.59 -18.20 4.40
CA ASN A 154 -8.91 -18.76 4.64
C ASN A 154 -9.98 -17.68 4.64
N LYS A 155 -11.09 -17.93 3.93
CA LYS A 155 -12.25 -17.03 3.90
C LYS A 155 -12.99 -17.06 5.24
N ARG A 156 -13.40 -15.90 5.75
CA ARG A 156 -14.25 -15.78 6.94
C ARG A 156 -15.66 -16.24 6.61
N LYS A 157 -16.28 -17.01 7.53
CA LYS A 157 -17.64 -17.55 7.31
C LYS A 157 -18.74 -16.49 7.38
N ASN A 158 -18.59 -15.52 8.28
CA ASN A 158 -19.66 -14.55 8.63
C ASN A 158 -19.30 -13.11 8.21
N PHE A 159 -18.33 -12.94 7.31
CA PHE A 159 -17.92 -11.63 6.83
C PHE A 159 -17.44 -11.75 5.38
N ASP A 160 -18.15 -11.08 4.47
CA ASP A 160 -17.82 -11.04 3.05
C ASP A 160 -18.02 -9.61 2.55
N GLY A 161 -16.91 -8.91 2.35
CA GLY A 161 -16.84 -7.60 1.74
C GLY A 161 -16.29 -7.63 0.32
N THR A 162 -16.19 -8.80 -0.32
CA THR A 162 -15.69 -8.91 -1.70
C THR A 162 -16.60 -8.14 -2.65
N MET A 163 -15.99 -7.40 -3.57
CA MET A 163 -16.72 -6.58 -4.54
C MET A 163 -16.65 -7.20 -5.93
N LYS A 164 -17.57 -6.79 -6.79
CA LYS A 164 -17.50 -7.04 -8.23
C LYS A 164 -17.41 -5.71 -8.93
N LEU A 165 -16.28 -5.46 -9.59
CA LEU A 165 -16.14 -4.27 -10.42
C LEU A 165 -17.12 -4.33 -11.59
N GLN A 166 -17.70 -3.18 -11.91
CA GLN A 166 -18.57 -3.02 -13.07
C GLN A 166 -17.73 -2.92 -14.35
N GLU A 167 -18.32 -3.24 -15.51
CA GLU A 167 -17.62 -3.25 -16.81
C GLU A 167 -16.98 -1.90 -17.18
N TYR A 168 -17.55 -0.79 -16.70
CA TYR A 168 -17.02 0.55 -16.95
C TYR A 168 -15.79 0.90 -16.10
N VAL A 169 -15.44 0.09 -15.09
CA VAL A 169 -14.24 0.27 -14.27
C VAL A 169 -13.12 -0.60 -14.82
N LYS A 170 -12.11 0.03 -15.39
CA LYS A 170 -10.88 -0.64 -15.82
C LYS A 170 -9.91 -0.71 -14.64
N CYS A 171 -9.22 -1.83 -14.49
CA CYS A 171 -8.18 -2.01 -13.48
C CYS A 171 -7.03 -2.81 -14.10
N GLN A 172 -5.89 -2.16 -14.38
CA GLN A 172 -4.80 -2.76 -15.13
C GLN A 172 -3.47 -2.63 -14.39
N ALA A 173 -2.95 -3.77 -13.93
CA ALA A 173 -1.60 -3.88 -13.41
C ALA A 173 -0.55 -3.93 -14.53
N SER A 174 0.65 -3.41 -14.30
CA SER A 174 1.76 -3.44 -15.24
C SER A 174 3.10 -3.46 -14.50
N ASN A 175 4.09 -4.15 -15.06
CA ASN A 175 5.44 -4.19 -14.50
C ASN A 175 6.15 -2.87 -14.78
N VAL A 176 6.59 -2.14 -13.75
CA VAL A 176 7.18 -0.79 -13.84
C VAL A 176 8.37 -0.73 -14.79
N LYS A 177 9.23 -1.77 -14.79
CA LYS A 177 10.44 -1.78 -15.62
C LYS A 177 10.10 -2.08 -17.08
N SER A 178 9.42 -3.19 -17.36
CA SER A 178 9.16 -3.60 -18.76
C SER A 178 8.03 -2.81 -19.42
N GLY A 179 7.06 -2.30 -18.66
CA GLY A 179 5.84 -1.73 -19.25
C GLY A 179 4.77 -2.76 -19.58
N GLU A 180 5.08 -4.05 -19.37
CA GLU A 180 4.18 -5.13 -19.76
C GLU A 180 2.96 -5.19 -18.86
N LYS A 181 1.80 -5.33 -19.49
CA LYS A 181 0.53 -5.54 -18.81
C LYS A 181 0.54 -6.90 -18.11
N MET A 182 0.04 -6.93 -16.89
CA MET A 182 -0.05 -8.13 -16.08
C MET A 182 -1.52 -8.50 -15.89
N PRO A 183 -1.92 -9.77 -16.08
CA PRO A 183 -3.26 -10.22 -15.70
C PRO A 183 -3.40 -10.16 -14.17
N PRO A 184 -4.63 -9.97 -13.66
CA PRO A 184 -4.85 -10.00 -12.22
C PRO A 184 -4.46 -11.36 -11.64
N CYS A 185 -3.97 -11.38 -10.41
CA CYS A 185 -3.74 -12.64 -9.71
C CYS A 185 -5.06 -13.22 -9.18
N ARG A 186 -5.08 -14.52 -8.82
CA ARG A 186 -6.27 -15.18 -8.26
C ARG A 186 -6.83 -14.47 -7.03
N SER A 187 -5.96 -13.91 -6.19
CA SER A 187 -6.39 -13.16 -5.00
C SER A 187 -7.11 -11.88 -5.39
N CYS A 188 -6.63 -11.12 -6.36
CA CYS A 188 -7.31 -9.92 -6.85
C CYS A 188 -8.65 -10.27 -7.54
N GLY A 189 -8.69 -11.37 -8.29
CA GLY A 189 -9.92 -11.92 -8.87
C GLY A 189 -10.97 -12.25 -7.80
N ASN A 190 -10.54 -12.88 -6.69
CA ASN A 190 -11.42 -13.19 -5.56
C ASN A 190 -11.91 -11.94 -4.83
N LEU A 191 -11.07 -10.92 -4.67
CA LEU A 191 -11.40 -9.70 -3.91
C LEU A 191 -12.32 -8.75 -4.66
N PHE A 192 -12.05 -8.55 -5.95
CA PHE A 192 -12.62 -7.47 -6.74
C PHE A 192 -13.41 -7.96 -7.95
N GLY A 193 -13.53 -9.28 -8.15
CA GLY A 193 -14.23 -9.86 -9.29
C GLY A 193 -13.54 -9.60 -10.63
N LEU A 194 -12.21 -9.40 -10.62
CA LEU A 194 -11.46 -9.14 -11.86
C LEU A 194 -11.48 -10.37 -12.78
N GLU A 195 -11.78 -10.14 -14.05
CA GLU A 195 -11.89 -11.19 -15.05
C GLU A 195 -10.55 -11.83 -15.40
N LYS A 196 -10.61 -13.12 -15.80
CA LYS A 196 -9.50 -13.92 -16.31
C LYS A 196 -8.23 -13.85 -15.42
N PRO A 197 -8.35 -14.13 -14.11
CA PRO A 197 -7.19 -14.13 -13.24
C PRO A 197 -6.21 -15.23 -13.63
N SER A 198 -4.93 -14.94 -13.48
CA SER A 198 -3.87 -15.95 -13.56
C SER A 198 -3.95 -16.94 -12.39
N ASN A 199 -3.27 -18.08 -12.51
CA ASN A 199 -3.18 -19.08 -11.44
C ASN A 199 -2.34 -18.62 -10.24
N GLN A 200 -1.56 -17.55 -10.38
CA GLN A 200 -0.71 -17.01 -9.32
C GLN A 200 -1.57 -16.47 -8.16
N MET A 201 -1.18 -16.76 -6.91
CA MET A 201 -1.93 -16.37 -5.72
C MET A 201 -1.05 -15.72 -4.64
N TRP A 202 -0.98 -14.39 -4.68
CA TRP A 202 -0.32 -13.56 -3.67
C TRP A 202 -1.16 -13.43 -2.39
N PRO A 203 -0.60 -12.96 -1.26
CA PRO A 203 -1.40 -12.57 -0.10
C PRO A 203 -2.49 -11.57 -0.50
N TYR A 204 -3.67 -11.68 0.10
CA TYR A 204 -4.78 -10.75 -0.13
C TYR A 204 -4.37 -9.32 0.29
N GLY A 205 -4.61 -8.34 -0.58
CA GLY A 205 -4.18 -6.95 -0.38
C GLY A 205 -2.74 -6.64 -0.82
N ASN A 206 -1.91 -7.64 -1.17
CA ASN A 206 -0.52 -7.37 -1.54
C ASN A 206 -0.36 -6.62 -2.88
N CYS A 207 -1.29 -6.83 -3.81
CA CYS A 207 -1.12 -6.38 -5.19
C CYS A 207 -1.56 -4.92 -5.38
N ALA A 208 -1.07 -4.30 -6.44
CA ALA A 208 -1.24 -2.88 -6.72
C ALA A 208 -2.71 -2.46 -6.92
N GLU A 209 -3.56 -3.40 -7.33
CA GLU A 209 -4.99 -3.21 -7.54
C GLU A 209 -5.70 -2.74 -6.26
N ALA A 210 -5.28 -3.21 -5.07
CA ALA A 210 -5.92 -2.82 -3.82
C ALA A 210 -5.77 -1.31 -3.56
N GLU A 211 -4.55 -0.79 -3.74
CA GLU A 211 -4.29 0.64 -3.54
C GLU A 211 -4.94 1.50 -4.65
N SER A 212 -4.87 1.07 -5.92
CA SER A 212 -5.45 1.86 -7.02
C SER A 212 -6.97 1.94 -6.91
N LEU A 213 -7.63 0.81 -6.60
CA LEU A 213 -9.08 0.77 -6.38
C LEU A 213 -9.48 1.54 -5.12
N SER A 214 -8.67 1.50 -4.07
CA SER A 214 -8.92 2.30 -2.87
C SER A 214 -8.98 3.80 -3.20
N LYS A 215 -8.03 4.29 -3.99
CA LYS A 215 -7.99 5.69 -4.42
C LYS A 215 -9.16 6.04 -5.34
N LEU A 216 -9.53 5.14 -6.25
CA LEU A 216 -10.72 5.30 -7.10
C LEU A 216 -12.00 5.42 -6.26
N LEU A 217 -12.20 4.56 -5.26
CA LEU A 217 -13.39 4.59 -4.41
C LEU A 217 -13.46 5.84 -3.52
N TYR A 218 -12.31 6.41 -3.12
CA TYR A 218 -12.30 7.72 -2.48
C TYR A 218 -12.61 8.87 -3.45
N GLY A 219 -12.23 8.75 -4.71
CA GLY A 219 -12.41 9.79 -5.72
C GLY A 219 -13.79 9.79 -6.37
N GLU A 220 -14.48 8.66 -6.43
CA GLU A 220 -15.73 8.48 -7.17
C GLU A 220 -16.80 7.78 -6.31
N GLU A 221 -17.49 8.55 -5.45
CA GLU A 221 -18.52 8.04 -4.53
C GLU A 221 -19.67 7.29 -5.23
N GLU A 222 -20.03 7.68 -6.46
CA GLU A 222 -21.07 7.00 -7.23
C GLU A 222 -20.69 5.55 -7.59
N ILE A 223 -19.39 5.25 -7.71
CA ILE A 223 -18.92 3.88 -7.92
C ILE A 223 -19.13 3.06 -6.66
N VAL A 224 -18.89 3.64 -5.48
CA VAL A 224 -19.03 2.97 -4.18
C VAL A 224 -20.40 2.31 -4.05
N LYS A 225 -21.47 3.03 -4.40
CA LYS A 225 -22.87 2.54 -4.34
C LYS A 225 -23.11 1.30 -5.20
N ASN A 226 -22.34 1.13 -6.28
CA ASN A 226 -22.55 0.08 -7.27
C ASN A 226 -21.62 -1.13 -7.11
N VAL A 227 -20.47 -0.97 -6.43
CA VAL A 227 -19.48 -2.05 -6.31
C VAL A 227 -19.28 -2.53 -4.88
N VAL A 228 -19.45 -1.67 -3.87
CA VAL A 228 -19.16 -2.03 -2.48
C VAL A 228 -20.39 -2.68 -1.85
N PRO A 229 -20.35 -3.97 -1.48
CA PRO A 229 -21.49 -4.61 -0.84
C PRO A 229 -21.71 -4.06 0.57
N PRO A 230 -22.96 -4.06 1.06
CA PRO A 230 -23.22 -3.80 2.47
C PRO A 230 -22.62 -4.91 3.33
N VAL A 231 -22.00 -4.53 4.45
CA VAL A 231 -21.52 -5.46 5.47
C VAL A 231 -22.16 -5.11 6.81
N ASP A 232 -22.46 -6.12 7.62
CA ASP A 232 -22.98 -5.90 8.97
C ASP A 232 -21.96 -5.12 9.82
N CYS A 233 -22.41 -4.04 10.46
CA CYS A 233 -21.53 -3.16 11.23
C CYS A 233 -20.87 -3.88 12.42
N LYS A 234 -21.61 -4.73 13.13
CA LYS A 234 -21.08 -5.46 14.31
C LYS A 234 -20.05 -6.49 13.87
N MET A 235 -20.30 -7.21 12.77
CA MET A 235 -19.35 -8.14 12.19
C MET A 235 -18.10 -7.40 11.69
N ARG A 236 -18.27 -6.24 11.06
CA ARG A 236 -17.14 -5.41 10.62
C ARG A 236 -16.28 -4.96 11.79
N GLU A 237 -16.88 -4.44 12.86
CA GLU A 237 -16.17 -4.03 14.07
C GLU A 237 -15.38 -5.19 14.69
N GLN A 238 -15.97 -6.38 14.74
CA GLN A 238 -15.30 -7.59 15.22
C GLN A 238 -14.09 -7.94 14.35
N VAL A 239 -14.24 -7.91 13.01
CA VAL A 239 -13.14 -8.18 12.09
C VAL A 239 -12.03 -7.13 12.18
N VAL A 240 -12.38 -5.86 12.35
CA VAL A 240 -11.41 -4.77 12.57
C VAL A 240 -10.61 -5.00 13.85
N LYS A 241 -11.26 -5.42 14.95
CA LYS A 241 -10.57 -5.79 16.20
C LYS A 241 -9.61 -6.95 16.00
N GLU A 242 -10.01 -7.98 15.26
CA GLU A 242 -9.13 -9.11 14.95
C GLU A 242 -7.93 -8.72 14.09
N VAL A 243 -8.13 -7.83 13.11
CA VAL A 243 -7.02 -7.33 12.27
C VAL A 243 -6.07 -6.46 13.09
N LYS A 244 -6.59 -5.64 14.02
CA LYS A 244 -5.78 -4.87 14.95
C LYS A 244 -4.97 -5.79 15.89
N ALA A 245 -5.59 -6.83 16.45
CA ALA A 245 -4.89 -7.80 17.29
C ALA A 245 -3.79 -8.53 16.50
N HIS A 246 -4.05 -8.93 15.25
CA HIS A 246 -3.03 -9.52 14.37
C HIS A 246 -1.88 -8.56 14.09
N LEU A 247 -2.17 -7.26 13.85
CA LEU A 247 -1.14 -6.24 13.69
C LEU A 247 -0.27 -6.13 14.94
N GLU A 248 -0.87 -6.00 16.12
CA GLU A 248 -0.16 -5.91 17.40
C GLU A 248 0.73 -7.13 17.65
N GLU A 249 0.23 -8.34 17.37
CA GLU A 249 1.01 -9.59 17.44
C GLU A 249 2.26 -9.53 16.55
N LYS A 250 2.12 -9.11 15.28
CA LYS A 250 3.27 -9.03 14.35
C LYS A 250 4.26 -7.94 14.69
N LEU A 251 3.82 -6.86 15.33
CA LEU A 251 4.71 -5.82 15.85
C LEU A 251 5.49 -6.32 17.06
N GLN A 252 4.84 -7.06 17.97
CA GLN A 252 5.52 -7.72 19.11
C GLN A 252 6.57 -8.73 18.65
N GLU A 253 6.25 -9.57 17.66
CA GLU A 253 7.22 -10.49 17.02
C GLU A 253 8.40 -9.77 16.33
N SER A 254 8.29 -8.46 16.12
CA SER A 254 9.33 -7.61 15.53
C SER A 254 10.04 -6.72 16.55
N GLU A 255 9.73 -6.89 17.84
CA GLU A 255 10.23 -6.03 18.93
C GLU A 255 9.92 -4.54 18.70
N PHE A 256 8.82 -4.24 18.01
CA PHE A 256 8.40 -2.89 17.70
C PHE A 256 7.44 -2.37 18.79
N GLN A 257 7.77 -1.23 19.39
CA GLN A 257 6.98 -0.62 20.48
C GLN A 257 6.02 0.42 19.92
N TRP A 258 4.87 -0.03 19.43
CA TRP A 258 3.89 0.87 18.83
C TRP A 258 3.17 1.74 19.87
N ASP A 259 3.21 3.06 19.69
CA ASP A 259 2.54 4.04 20.56
C ASP A 259 1.05 4.21 20.26
N SER A 260 0.45 3.29 19.48
CA SER A 260 -0.92 3.37 18.96
C SER A 260 -1.18 4.53 18.00
N SER A 261 -0.14 5.22 17.50
CA SER A 261 -0.27 6.31 16.53
C SER A 261 0.32 5.96 15.16
N TYR A 262 -0.21 6.61 14.13
CA TYR A 262 0.32 6.55 12.78
C TYR A 262 1.17 7.79 12.53
N TYR A 263 2.21 7.62 11.73
CA TYR A 263 3.05 8.73 11.30
C TYR A 263 2.25 9.74 10.48
N ILE A 264 2.48 11.02 10.75
CA ILE A 264 1.87 12.15 10.05
C ILE A 264 3.03 12.97 9.45
N PRO A 265 3.19 12.93 8.12
CA PRO A 265 4.27 13.64 7.46
C PRO A 265 4.17 15.17 7.61
N GLN A 266 5.31 15.86 7.59
CA GLN A 266 5.43 17.31 7.78
C GLN A 266 5.99 18.06 6.56
#